data_AF-A0A7L5DWE1-F1
#
_entry.id   AF-A0A7L5DWE1-F1
#
_cell.length_a   1.000
_cell.length_b   1.000
_cell.length_c   1.000
_cell.angle_alpha   90.00
_cell.angle_beta   90.00
_cell.angle_gamma   90.00
#
_symmetry.space_group_name_H-M   'P 1'
#
loop_
_entity.id
_entity.type
_entity.pdbx_description
1 polymer ?
#
loop_
_entity_poly.entity_id
_entity_poly.type
_entity_poly.pdbx_seq_one_letter_code
_entity_poly.pdbx_strand_id
1 'polypeptide(L)'
;MRKTISLVFGLLFVLFAALQYNDPDPEVWIPIYGLAALACFMTWSGLARWWFLAGMAVLFAVAAMYQWPPQFEGFLFNEMGMRSLNIELAREAGGLAICSLVMIVLAFLTRSLPITRR
;
A
#
# COMPACT_ATOMS: atom_id res chain seq x y z
N MET A 1 5.54 -4.53 18.51
CA MET A 1 4.52 -3.93 17.62
C MET A 1 5.07 -3.59 16.24
N ARG A 2 5.98 -2.60 16.08
CA ARG A 2 6.53 -2.22 14.76
C ARG A 2 7.03 -3.39 13.91
N LYS A 3 7.89 -4.26 14.46
CA LYS A 3 8.43 -5.42 13.74
C LYS A 3 7.33 -6.39 13.28
N THR A 4 6.37 -6.68 14.14
CA THR A 4 5.24 -7.57 13.82
C THR A 4 4.37 -6.97 12.70
N ILE A 5 3.99 -5.69 12.83
CA ILE A 5 3.16 -4.99 11.84
C ILE A 5 3.89 -4.93 10.49
N SER A 6 5.16 -4.53 10.48
CA SER A 6 5.96 -4.48 9.25
C SER A 6 6.12 -5.85 8.59
N LEU A 7 6.33 -6.94 9.35
CA LEU A 7 6.43 -8.27 8.76
C LEU A 7 5.09 -8.75 8.17
N VAL A 8 4.00 -8.59 8.91
CA VAL A 8 2.66 -9.01 8.45
C VAL A 8 2.27 -8.26 7.19
N PHE A 9 2.36 -6.92 7.19
CA PHE A 9 2.01 -6.15 6.01
C PHE A 9 3.02 -6.30 4.87
N GLY A 10 4.30 -6.50 5.16
CA GLY A 10 5.29 -6.82 4.14
C GLY A 10 4.92 -8.10 3.36
N LEU A 11 4.55 -9.16 4.07
CA LEU A 11 4.09 -10.40 3.45
C LEU A 11 2.74 -10.24 2.73
N LEU A 12 1.80 -9.48 3.30
CA LEU A 12 0.53 -9.18 2.63
C LEU A 12 0.73 -8.40 1.32
N PHE A 13 1.64 -7.42 1.28
CA PHE A 13 1.92 -6.69 0.04
C PHE A 13 2.65 -7.56 -0.98
N VAL A 14 3.51 -8.50 -0.57
CA VAL A 14 4.04 -9.53 -1.48
C VAL A 14 2.92 -10.39 -2.04
N LEU A 15 1.95 -10.80 -1.22
CA LEU A 15 0.79 -11.54 -1.69
C LEU A 15 -0.05 -10.71 -2.67
N PHE A 16 -0.31 -9.44 -2.37
CA PHE A 16 -1.03 -8.55 -3.29
C PHE A 16 -0.31 -8.41 -4.62
N ALA A 17 1.00 -8.18 -4.62
CA ALA A 17 1.80 -8.18 -5.83
C ALA A 17 1.67 -9.50 -6.62
N ALA A 18 1.70 -10.66 -5.94
CA ALA A 18 1.52 -11.95 -6.59
C ALA A 18 0.12 -12.13 -7.19
N LEU A 19 -0.93 -11.57 -6.60
CA LEU A 19 -2.28 -11.63 -7.15
C LEU A 19 -2.45 -10.80 -8.44
N GLN A 20 -1.63 -9.75 -8.63
CA GLN A 20 -1.69 -8.87 -9.81
C GLN A 20 -1.27 -9.53 -11.11
N TYR A 21 -0.62 -10.70 -11.08
CA TYR A 21 -0.40 -11.48 -12.32
C TYR A 21 -1.71 -11.88 -13.03
N ASN A 22 -2.85 -11.80 -12.35
CA ASN A 22 -4.18 -12.06 -12.93
C ASN A 22 -4.91 -10.80 -13.41
N ASP A 23 -4.37 -9.61 -13.15
CA ASP A 23 -4.94 -8.33 -13.57
C ASP A 23 -4.38 -7.92 -14.95
N PRO A 24 -5.04 -7.01 -15.70
CA PRO A 24 -4.66 -6.64 -17.06
C PRO A 24 -3.37 -5.79 -17.15
N ASP A 25 -2.95 -5.14 -16.07
CA ASP A 25 -1.83 -4.19 -15.98
C ASP A 25 -0.83 -4.54 -14.84
N PRO A 26 -0.31 -5.78 -14.80
CA PRO A 26 0.57 -6.28 -13.75
C PRO A 26 1.86 -5.45 -13.62
N GLU A 27 2.37 -4.91 -14.73
CA GLU A 27 3.60 -4.13 -14.79
C GLU A 27 3.54 -2.83 -13.97
N VAL A 28 2.34 -2.32 -13.67
CA VAL A 28 2.14 -1.13 -12.83
C VAL A 28 1.97 -1.53 -11.37
N TRP A 29 1.07 -2.48 -11.09
CA TRP A 29 0.67 -2.80 -9.72
C TRP A 29 1.68 -3.66 -8.96
N ILE A 30 2.39 -4.56 -9.64
CA ILE A 30 3.43 -5.39 -8.99
C ILE A 30 4.53 -4.50 -8.40
N PRO A 31 5.11 -3.52 -9.13
CA PRO A 31 6.06 -2.57 -8.55
C PRO A 31 5.50 -1.74 -7.40
N ILE A 32 4.25 -1.28 -7.48
CA ILE A 32 3.61 -0.49 -6.42
C ILE A 32 3.55 -1.27 -5.11
N TYR A 33 2.99 -2.48 -5.14
CA TYR A 33 2.94 -3.35 -3.97
C TYR A 33 4.35 -3.80 -3.54
N GLY A 34 5.25 -4.03 -4.49
CA GLY A 34 6.65 -4.34 -4.23
C GLY A 34 7.39 -3.24 -3.45
N LEU A 35 7.16 -1.97 -3.79
CA LEU A 35 7.70 -0.82 -3.07
C LEU A 35 7.12 -0.73 -1.64
N ALA A 36 5.82 -0.96 -1.48
CA ALA A 36 5.19 -1.00 -0.16
C ALA A 36 5.74 -2.15 0.70
N ALA A 37 5.93 -3.33 0.12
CA ALA A 37 6.55 -4.49 0.77
C ALA A 37 8.01 -4.21 1.17
N LEU A 38 8.79 -3.59 0.27
CA LEU A 38 10.18 -3.22 0.54
C LEU A 38 10.27 -2.24 1.72
N ALA A 39 9.42 -1.22 1.76
CA ALA A 39 9.38 -0.26 2.88
C ALA A 39 9.03 -0.94 4.21
N CYS A 40 8.12 -1.91 4.19
CA CYS A 40 7.82 -2.78 5.32
C CYS A 40 9.07 -3.57 5.76
N PHE A 41 9.78 -4.24 4.85
CA PHE A 41 10.98 -5.02 5.21
C PHE A 41 12.16 -4.15 5.66
N MET A 42 12.32 -2.95 5.08
CA MET A 42 13.27 -1.95 5.59
C MET A 42 12.92 -1.52 7.02
N THR A 43 11.64 -1.40 7.34
CA THR A 43 11.19 -1.06 8.71
C THR A 43 11.45 -2.22 9.68
N TRP A 44 11.22 -3.45 9.23
CA TRP A 44 11.47 -4.66 10.01
C TRP A 44 12.97 -4.83 10.34
N SER A 45 13.84 -4.60 9.35
CA SER A 45 15.31 -4.66 9.48
C SER A 45 15.92 -3.45 10.20
N GLY A 46 15.11 -2.41 10.47
CA GLY A 46 15.56 -1.19 11.16
C GLY A 46 16.31 -0.21 10.28
N LEU A 47 16.23 -0.36 8.95
CA LEU A 47 16.83 0.53 7.97
C LEU A 47 15.93 1.71 7.59
N ALA A 48 14.60 1.56 7.71
CA ALA A 48 13.67 2.61 7.34
C ALA A 48 13.72 3.79 8.32
N ARG A 49 13.67 4.99 7.76
CA ARG A 49 13.59 6.25 8.51
C ARG A 49 12.15 6.78 8.46
N TRP A 50 11.68 7.40 9.54
CA TRP A 50 10.26 7.78 9.65
C TRP A 50 9.81 8.76 8.56
N TRP A 51 10.67 9.67 8.11
CA TRP A 51 10.35 10.65 7.06
C TRP A 51 10.27 10.02 5.67
N PHE A 52 11.04 8.97 5.40
CA PHE A 52 10.92 8.18 4.17
C PHE A 52 9.54 7.51 4.11
N LEU A 53 9.13 6.88 5.21
CA LEU A 53 7.80 6.27 5.34
C LEU A 53 6.68 7.31 5.22
N ALA A 54 6.84 8.48 5.83
CA ALA A 54 5.89 9.59 5.69
C ALA A 54 5.80 10.10 4.24
N GLY A 55 6.92 10.19 3.53
CA GLY A 55 6.94 10.53 2.11
C GLY A 55 6.19 9.51 1.24
N MET A 56 6.42 8.21 1.49
CA MET A 56 5.67 7.14 0.80
C MET A 56 4.18 7.17 1.13
N ALA A 57 3.81 7.46 2.39
CA ALA A 57 2.42 7.62 2.78
C ALA A 57 1.72 8.72 1.98
N VAL A 58 2.35 9.89 1.86
CA VAL A 58 1.81 11.01 1.06
C VAL A 58 1.72 10.63 -0.41
N LEU A 59 2.76 10.01 -0.97
CA LEU A 59 2.76 9.57 -2.37
C LEU A 59 1.60 8.62 -2.68
N PHE A 60 1.41 7.59 -1.85
CA PHE A 60 0.30 6.65 -2.02
C PHE A 60 -1.07 7.29 -1.77
N ALA A 61 -1.19 8.23 -0.83
CA ALA A 61 -2.44 8.95 -0.61
C ALA A 61 -2.82 9.80 -1.83
N VAL A 62 -1.87 10.54 -2.39
CA VAL A 62 -2.09 11.34 -3.60
C VAL A 62 -2.45 10.44 -4.78
N ALA A 63 -1.73 9.32 -4.95
CA ALA A 63 -2.05 8.35 -5.99
C ALA A 63 -3.45 7.74 -5.81
N ALA A 64 -3.85 7.40 -4.58
CA ALA A 64 -5.19 6.90 -4.28
C ALA A 64 -6.28 7.92 -4.62
N MET A 65 -6.04 9.20 -4.33
CA MET A 65 -6.96 10.29 -4.69
C MET A 65 -7.04 10.48 -6.21
N TYR A 66 -5.91 10.35 -6.92
CA TYR A 66 -5.87 10.46 -8.36
C TYR A 66 -6.58 9.28 -9.06
N GLN A 67 -6.44 8.08 -8.51
CA GLN A 67 -7.07 6.86 -9.03
C GLN A 67 -8.55 6.75 -8.66
N TRP A 68 -9.07 7.64 -7.82
CA TRP A 68 -10.46 7.57 -7.36
C TRP A 68 -11.43 7.70 -8.54
N PRO A 69 -12.45 6.82 -8.66
CA PRO A 69 -13.35 6.84 -9.81
C PRO A 69 -14.20 8.12 -9.83
N PRO A 70 -14.56 8.62 -11.03
CA PRO A 70 -15.51 9.72 -11.16
C PRO A 70 -16.87 9.44 -10.53
N GLN A 71 -17.28 8.17 -10.54
CA GLN A 71 -18.50 7.69 -9.89
C GLN A 71 -18.17 6.46 -9.06
N PHE A 72 -18.42 6.52 -7.76
CA PHE A 72 -18.17 5.39 -6.87
C PHE A 72 -19.31 4.37 -6.98
N GLU A 73 -19.02 3.22 -7.60
CA GLU A 73 -19.96 2.11 -7.77
C GLU A 73 -19.75 0.99 -6.72
N GLY A 74 -18.76 1.15 -5.84
CA GLY A 74 -18.33 0.12 -4.89
C GLY A 74 -17.03 -0.58 -5.29
N PHE A 75 -16.60 -1.52 -4.45
CA PHE A 75 -15.36 -2.30 -4.65
C PHE A 75 -15.61 -3.71 -5.20
N LEU A 76 -16.87 -4.15 -5.23
CA LEU A 76 -17.26 -5.49 -5.65
C LEU A 76 -17.88 -5.45 -7.06
N PHE A 77 -18.01 -6.62 -7.68
CA PHE A 77 -18.69 -6.77 -8.97
C PHE A 77 -20.12 -6.22 -8.88
N ASN A 78 -20.61 -5.69 -10.01
CA ASN A 78 -22.01 -5.28 -10.09
C ASN A 78 -22.95 -6.50 -10.04
N GLU A 79 -24.26 -6.25 -10.03
CA GLU A 79 -25.29 -7.31 -9.97
C GLU A 79 -25.21 -8.34 -11.12
N MET A 80 -24.60 -7.96 -12.25
CA MET A 80 -24.37 -8.84 -13.41
C MET A 80 -23.02 -9.58 -13.36
N GLY A 81 -22.27 -9.47 -12.25
CA GLY A 81 -20.97 -10.11 -12.11
C GLY A 81 -19.86 -9.48 -12.95
N MET A 82 -20.08 -8.28 -13.49
CA MET A 82 -19.09 -7.56 -14.31
C MET A 82 -18.35 -6.50 -13.49
N ARG A 83 -17.06 -6.31 -13.77
CA ARG A 83 -16.28 -5.16 -13.29
C ARG A 83 -16.47 -4.03 -14.28
N SER A 84 -17.04 -2.92 -13.80
CA SER A 84 -16.97 -1.66 -14.54
C SER A 84 -15.59 -1.03 -14.32
N LEU A 85 -15.21 -0.09 -15.20
CA LEU A 85 -14.00 0.71 -15.03
C LEU A 85 -14.00 1.44 -13.68
N ASN A 86 -15.15 1.93 -13.23
CA ASN A 86 -15.27 2.62 -11.93
C ASN A 86 -15.00 1.68 -10.73
N ILE A 87 -15.42 0.41 -10.81
CA ILE A 87 -15.12 -0.60 -9.78
C ILE A 87 -13.62 -0.93 -9.78
N GLU A 88 -12.99 -1.03 -10.95
CA GLU A 88 -11.55 -1.26 -11.07
C GLU A 88 -10.74 -0.11 -10.46
N LEU A 89 -11.02 1.13 -10.88
CA LEU A 89 -10.44 2.35 -10.30
C LEU A 89 -10.65 2.43 -8.78
N ALA A 90 -11.84 2.08 -8.28
CA ALA A 90 -12.09 2.04 -6.84
C ALA A 90 -11.20 1.01 -6.13
N ARG A 91 -11.07 -0.21 -6.66
CA ARG A 91 -10.24 -1.27 -6.08
C ARG A 91 -8.76 -0.87 -6.03
N GLU A 92 -8.27 -0.28 -7.11
CA GLU A 92 -6.91 0.23 -7.25
C GLU A 92 -6.62 1.39 -6.27
N ALA A 93 -7.53 2.37 -6.21
CA ALA A 93 -7.47 3.45 -5.23
C ALA A 93 -7.50 2.92 -3.78
N GLY A 94 -8.30 1.88 -3.52
CA GLY A 94 -8.35 1.18 -2.23
C GLY A 94 -7.03 0.51 -1.87
N GLY A 95 -6.39 -0.17 -2.81
CA GLY A 95 -5.06 -0.77 -2.63
C GLY A 95 -4.00 0.27 -2.27
N LEU A 96 -3.99 1.41 -2.97
CA LEU A 96 -3.11 2.55 -2.68
C LEU A 96 -3.41 3.18 -1.31
N ALA A 97 -4.69 3.32 -0.95
CA ALA A 97 -5.08 3.83 0.36
C ALA A 97 -4.61 2.93 1.51
N ILE A 98 -4.68 1.60 1.34
CA ILE A 98 -4.13 0.64 2.31
C ILE A 98 -2.61 0.79 2.40
N CYS A 99 -1.90 0.91 1.27
CA CYS A 99 -0.46 1.15 1.26
C CYS A 99 -0.12 2.42 2.04
N SER A 100 -0.84 3.52 1.79
CA SER A 100 -0.67 4.79 2.50
C SER A 100 -0.89 4.63 4.00
N LEU A 101 -1.99 4.01 4.43
CA LEU A 101 -2.33 3.82 5.84
C LEU A 101 -1.26 3.02 6.58
N VAL A 102 -0.73 1.95 5.97
CA VAL A 102 0.36 1.17 6.56
C VAL A 102 1.63 2.00 6.70
N MET A 103 1.99 2.78 5.66
CA MET A 103 3.15 3.68 5.73
C MET A 103 3.00 4.73 6.84
N ILE A 104 1.80 5.29 7.04
CA ILE A 104 1.50 6.22 8.14
C ILE A 104 1.76 5.56 9.49
N VAL A 105 1.18 4.38 9.71
CA VAL A 105 1.35 3.62 10.97
C VAL A 105 2.82 3.32 11.23
N LEU A 106 3.56 2.85 10.22
CA LEU A 106 4.99 2.56 10.36
C LEU A 106 5.84 3.81 10.57
N ALA A 107 5.48 4.96 9.96
CA ALA A 107 6.16 6.24 10.18
C ALA A 107 6.01 6.68 11.64
N PHE A 108 4.79 6.63 12.19
CA PHE A 108 4.55 6.94 13.61
C PHE A 108 5.34 6.03 14.54
N LEU A 109 5.24 4.70 14.35
CA LEU A 109 5.94 3.72 15.17
C LEU A 109 7.47 3.81 15.07
N THR A 110 7.99 4.32 13.95
CA THR A 110 9.44 4.50 13.73
C THR A 110 9.93 5.82 14.32
N ARG A 111 9.12 6.88 14.30
CA ARG A 111 9.45 8.18 14.90
C ARG A 111 9.58 8.10 16.42
N SER A 112 8.77 7.29 17.08
CA SER A 112 8.75 7.14 18.54
C SER A 112 9.99 6.41 19.12
N LEU A 113 10.96 6.02 18.30
CA LEU A 113 12.17 5.37 18.78
C LEU A 113 13.25 6.41 19.09
N PRO A 114 13.85 6.38 20.29
CA PRO A 114 14.96 7.27 20.61
C PRO A 114 16.14 7.02 19.66
N ILE A 115 16.80 8.11 19.27
CA ILE A 115 17.93 8.13 18.32
C ILE A 115 19.17 7.37 18.86
N THR A 116 19.13 6.84 20.08
CA THR A 116 20.19 6.05 20.70
C THR A 116 20.20 4.60 20.20
N ARG A 117 20.63 4.40 18.95
CA ARG A 117 21.44 3.23 18.56
C ARG A 117 22.30 3.58 17.34
N ARG A 118 23.47 4.17 17.61
CA ARG A 118 24.77 3.71 17.12
C ARG A 118 25.84 4.22 18.08
#